data_AF-A0AAU3IIY5-F1
#
_entry.id   AF-A0AAU3IIY5-F1
#
_cell.length_a   1.000
_cell.length_b   1.000
_cell.length_c   1.000
_cell.angle_alpha   90.00
_cell.angle_beta   90.00
_cell.angle_gamma   90.00
#
_symmetry.space_group_name_H-M   'P 1'
#
loop_
_entity.id
_entity.type
_entity.pdbx_description
1 polymer ?
#
loop_
_entity_poly.entity_id
_entity_poly.type
_entity_poly.pdbx_seq_one_letter_code
_entity_poly.pdbx_strand_id
1 'polypeptide(L)'
;MVYPPGEGRRNLQVNLQDNGTRLACGWTADLAEVVRATAAWTGGAGLEETRARAPFIRFRPWALDHEREPFGVVELRWRVKLDRIHMPPYDRHPRPHAVLAAAYAQPVLRQLMPVNSHFNLWFSTSVEEFWKTRVGYIICPYDEGLYGVRNEGRLVARTETPEEAVAFVVAALPEGFGPAS
;
A
#
# COMPACT_ATOMS: atom_id res chain seq x y z
N MET A 1 5.81 5.89 10.06
CA MET A 1 5.66 7.35 9.98
C MET A 1 4.60 7.70 11.01
N VAL A 2 5.03 7.89 12.25
CA VAL A 2 4.10 8.04 13.38
C VAL A 2 3.42 9.40 13.28
N TYR A 3 2.09 9.41 13.33
CA TYR A 3 1.29 10.62 13.42
C TYR A 3 1.52 11.26 14.79
N PRO A 4 1.92 12.53 14.89
CA PRO A 4 2.07 13.17 16.19
C PRO A 4 0.69 13.28 16.86
N PRO A 5 0.55 12.93 18.15
CA PRO A 5 -0.70 13.14 18.88
C PRO A 5 -1.06 14.64 18.86
N GLY A 6 -2.35 14.91 18.66
CA GLY A 6 -2.89 16.26 18.50
C GLY A 6 -2.85 17.07 19.80
N GLU A 7 -1.70 17.67 20.11
CA GLU A 7 -1.69 18.90 20.89
C GLU A 7 -2.20 20.03 19.99
N GLY A 8 -3.08 20.91 20.49
CA GLY A 8 -3.90 21.89 19.75
C GLY A 8 -3.18 22.98 18.94
N ARG A 9 -2.15 22.63 18.18
CA ARG A 9 -1.45 23.48 17.22
C ARG A 9 -1.94 23.14 15.81
N ARG A 10 -2.15 24.17 14.99
CA ARG A 10 -2.49 24.00 13.57
C ARG A 10 -1.30 23.35 12.87
N ASN A 11 -1.44 22.07 12.53
CA ASN A 11 -0.46 21.35 11.73
C ASN A 11 -0.92 21.30 10.28
N LEU A 12 -0.02 21.63 9.36
CA LEU A 12 -0.21 21.51 7.93
C LEU A 12 0.40 20.18 7.48
N GLN A 13 -0.28 19.48 6.57
CA GLN A 13 0.23 18.28 5.94
C GLN A 13 0.60 18.58 4.49
N VAL A 14 1.80 18.16 4.08
CA VAL A 14 2.24 18.21 2.69
C VAL A 14 2.40 16.79 2.18
N ASN A 15 1.80 16.48 1.02
CA ASN A 15 1.95 15.21 0.32
C ASN A 15 2.59 15.49 -1.05
N LEU A 16 3.76 14.91 -1.30
CA LEU A 16 4.42 14.97 -2.60
C LEU A 16 4.01 13.73 -3.39
N GLN A 17 3.41 13.96 -4.55
CA GLN A 17 2.82 12.91 -5.37
C GLN A 17 3.38 12.97 -6.78
N ASP A 18 3.56 11.79 -7.37
CA ASP A 18 3.78 11.60 -8.80
C ASP A 18 2.77 10.58 -9.33
N ASN A 19 2.13 10.87 -10.47
CA ASN A 19 1.12 10.01 -11.11
C ASN A 19 0.06 9.45 -10.14
N GLY A 20 -0.43 10.27 -9.21
CA GLY A 20 -1.43 9.88 -8.19
C GLY A 20 -0.90 8.97 -7.08
N THR A 21 0.41 8.71 -7.05
CA THR A 21 1.09 7.96 -5.98
C THR A 21 1.85 8.92 -5.08
N ARG A 22 1.59 8.84 -3.78
CA ARG A 22 2.34 9.63 -2.79
C ARG A 22 3.72 8.99 -2.53
N LEU A 23 4.76 9.74 -2.83
CA LEU A 23 6.17 9.35 -2.63
C LEU A 23 6.75 9.88 -1.31
N ALA A 24 6.28 11.05 -0.87
CA ALA A 24 6.70 11.63 0.40
C ALA A 24 5.56 12.38 1.09
N CYS A 25 5.69 12.57 2.40
CA CYS A 25 4.88 13.54 3.13
C CYS A 25 5.58 14.06 4.38
N GLY A 26 5.02 15.13 4.93
CA GLY A 26 5.46 15.70 6.19
C GLY A 26 4.35 16.51 6.85
N TRP A 27 4.51 16.73 8.15
CA TRP A 27 3.68 17.63 8.93
C TRP A 27 4.56 18.72 9.53
N THR A 28 4.09 19.96 9.46
CA THR A 28 4.76 21.11 10.08
C THR A 28 3.73 22.15 10.48
N ALA A 29 4.02 22.93 11.52
CA ALA A 29 3.25 24.11 11.86
C ALA A 29 3.79 25.38 11.18
N ASP A 30 4.98 25.30 10.56
CA ASP A 30 5.61 26.43 9.87
C ASP A 30 5.15 26.50 8.40
N LEU A 31 4.38 27.54 8.07
CA LEU A 31 3.92 27.79 6.71
C LEU A 31 5.08 28.05 5.74
N ALA A 32 6.19 28.63 6.19
CA ALA A 32 7.35 28.88 5.34
C ALA A 32 8.02 27.56 4.92
N GLU A 33 8.03 26.54 5.79
CA GLU A 33 8.47 25.19 5.42
C GLU A 33 7.57 24.57 4.35
N VAL A 34 6.24 24.73 4.47
CA VAL A 34 5.28 24.25 3.45
C VAL A 34 5.56 24.88 2.09
N VAL A 35 5.76 26.21 2.06
CA VAL A 35 6.07 26.94 0.82
C VAL A 35 7.40 26.46 0.22
N ARG A 36 8.45 26.28 1.05
CA ARG A 36 9.75 25.75 0.60
C ARG A 36 9.63 24.36 -0.02
N ALA A 37 8.93 23.44 0.65
CA ALA A 37 8.73 22.08 0.16
C ALA A 37 7.97 22.08 -1.18
N THR A 38 6.90 22.87 -1.26
CA THR A 38 6.05 22.96 -2.45
C THR A 38 6.84 23.53 -3.62
N ALA A 39 7.52 24.66 -3.43
CA ALA A 39 8.31 25.31 -4.47
C ALA A 39 9.45 24.42 -4.98
N ALA A 40 10.11 23.67 -4.08
CA ALA A 40 11.14 22.71 -4.49
C ALA A 40 10.55 21.60 -5.37
N TRP A 41 9.49 20.93 -4.90
CA TRP A 41 8.87 19.83 -5.62
C TRP A 41 8.31 20.25 -6.98
N THR A 42 7.51 21.33 -7.03
CA THR A 42 6.94 21.83 -8.29
C THR A 42 7.99 22.43 -9.22
N GLY A 43 9.16 22.80 -8.68
CA GLY A 43 10.32 23.25 -9.45
C GLY A 43 11.17 22.12 -10.03
N GLY A 44 10.78 20.85 -9.84
CA GLY A 44 11.48 19.68 -10.38
C GLY A 44 12.56 19.10 -9.46
N ALA A 45 12.66 19.55 -8.21
CA ALA A 45 13.57 18.95 -7.25
C ALA A 45 13.14 17.52 -6.91
N GLY A 46 14.08 16.58 -6.89
CA GLY A 46 13.83 15.21 -6.46
C GLY A 46 13.55 15.10 -4.95
N LEU A 47 13.31 13.88 -4.47
CA LEU A 47 12.97 13.58 -3.08
C LEU A 47 14.06 14.05 -2.10
N GLU A 48 15.32 13.70 -2.36
CA GLU A 48 16.45 14.05 -1.50
C GLU A 48 16.69 15.56 -1.46
N GLU A 49 16.64 16.23 -2.61
CA GLU A 49 16.79 17.68 -2.72
C GLU A 49 15.63 18.43 -2.03
N THR A 50 14.40 17.97 -2.24
CA THR A 50 13.22 18.55 -1.58
C THR A 50 13.34 18.43 -0.06
N ARG A 51 13.79 17.26 0.46
CA ARG A 51 14.04 17.09 1.90
C ARG A 51 15.18 17.96 2.41
N ALA A 52 16.24 18.18 1.62
CA ALA A 52 17.33 19.06 2.02
C ALA A 52 16.86 20.52 2.22
N ARG A 53 15.91 20.98 1.38
CA ARG A 53 15.30 22.32 1.48
C ARG A 53 14.17 22.40 2.51
N ALA A 54 13.52 21.28 2.80
CA ALA A 54 12.41 21.15 3.74
C ALA A 54 12.54 19.88 4.60
N PRO A 55 13.31 19.94 5.71
CA PRO A 55 13.67 18.75 6.49
C PRO A 55 12.51 18.00 7.15
N PHE A 56 11.32 18.59 7.24
CA PHE A 56 10.11 17.91 7.73
C PHE A 56 9.55 16.88 6.74
N ILE A 57 9.95 16.95 5.46
CA ILE A 57 9.56 15.96 4.44
C ILE A 57 10.25 14.62 4.74
N ARG A 58 9.44 13.57 4.70
CA ARG A 58 9.84 12.18 4.92
C ARG A 58 9.33 11.31 3.78
N PHE A 59 10.18 10.41 3.35
CA PHE A 59 9.88 9.39 2.36
C PHE A 59 10.47 8.07 2.83
N ARG A 60 10.12 7.00 2.13
CA ARG A 60 10.56 5.64 2.43
C ARG A 60 11.61 5.20 1.42
N PRO A 61 12.47 4.23 1.74
CA PRO A 61 13.50 3.77 0.81
C PRO A 61 12.95 3.41 -0.58
N TRP A 62 11.81 2.71 -0.65
CA TRP A 62 11.18 2.34 -1.92
C TRP A 62 10.80 3.54 -2.80
N ALA A 63 10.53 4.72 -2.21
CA ALA A 63 10.19 5.90 -2.98
C ALA A 63 11.42 6.49 -3.69
N LEU A 64 12.62 6.39 -3.07
CA LEU A 64 13.88 6.73 -3.73
C LEU A 64 14.21 5.75 -4.84
N ASP A 65 14.02 4.46 -4.57
CA ASP A 65 14.23 3.41 -5.57
C ASP A 65 13.32 3.68 -6.77
N HIS A 66 12.05 4.02 -6.55
CA HIS A 66 11.09 4.38 -7.60
C HIS A 66 11.45 5.67 -8.35
N GLU A 67 11.94 6.71 -7.67
CA GLU A 67 12.37 7.96 -8.32
C GLU A 67 13.57 7.72 -9.26
N ARG A 68 14.49 6.83 -8.87
CA ARG A 68 15.69 6.49 -9.65
C ARG A 68 15.38 5.53 -10.79
N GLU A 69 14.57 4.51 -10.49
CA GLU A 69 14.13 3.49 -11.43
C GLU A 69 12.63 3.20 -11.21
N PRO A 70 11.76 3.78 -12.05
CA PRO A 70 10.32 3.64 -11.87
C PRO A 70 9.83 2.20 -11.89
N PHE A 71 9.38 1.69 -10.74
CA PHE A 71 8.59 0.48 -10.66
C PHE A 71 7.40 0.47 -11.63
N GLY A 72 7.14 -0.70 -12.22
CA GLY A 72 5.87 -0.96 -12.90
C GLY A 72 4.66 -0.80 -11.96
N VAL A 73 3.49 -0.53 -12.55
CA VAL A 73 2.26 -0.14 -11.82
C VAL A 73 1.88 -1.14 -10.71
N VAL A 74 2.01 -2.45 -10.97
CA VAL A 74 1.70 -3.51 -10.01
C VAL A 74 2.67 -3.48 -8.81
N GLU A 75 3.98 -3.47 -9.08
CA GLU A 75 5.00 -3.42 -8.02
C GLU A 75 4.88 -2.13 -7.19
N LEU A 76 4.66 -0.98 -7.84
CA LEU A 76 4.43 0.29 -7.15
C LEU A 76 3.23 0.18 -6.21
N ARG A 77 2.14 -0.44 -6.66
CA ARG A 77 0.94 -0.62 -5.83
C ARG A 77 1.22 -1.51 -4.61
N TRP A 78 2.00 -2.57 -4.77
CA TRP A 78 2.46 -3.41 -3.67
C TRP A 78 3.27 -2.61 -2.65
N ARG A 79 4.29 -1.86 -3.08
CA ARG A 79 5.14 -1.04 -2.21
C ARG A 79 4.33 -0.03 -1.40
N VAL A 80 3.42 0.69 -2.08
CA VAL A 80 2.53 1.67 -1.44
C VAL A 80 1.67 1.02 -0.37
N LYS A 81 1.08 -0.16 -0.64
CA LYS A 81 0.20 -0.84 0.32
C LYS A 81 0.98 -1.42 1.50
N LEU A 82 2.14 -2.02 1.25
CA LEU A 82 3.01 -2.56 2.31
C LEU A 82 3.45 -1.46 3.26
N ASP A 83 3.74 -0.27 2.73
CA ASP A 83 4.13 0.87 3.55
C ASP A 83 3.00 1.44 4.43
N ARG A 84 1.73 1.16 4.10
CA ARG A 84 0.59 1.72 4.86
C ARG A 84 0.59 1.35 6.33
N ILE A 85 1.18 0.22 6.74
CA ILE A 85 1.31 -0.14 8.17
C ILE A 85 1.97 0.97 9.00
N HIS A 86 2.75 1.83 8.36
CA HIS A 86 3.42 2.91 9.04
C HIS A 86 2.57 4.16 9.23
N MET A 87 1.28 4.13 8.88
CA MET A 87 0.40 5.31 8.85
C MET A 87 -0.98 5.02 9.44
N PRO A 88 -1.53 5.92 10.26
CA PRO A 88 -2.90 5.77 10.73
C PRO A 88 -3.95 5.79 9.61
N PRO A 89 -5.07 5.04 9.77
CA PRO A 89 -5.35 4.13 10.88
C PRO A 89 -4.70 2.74 10.73
N TYR A 90 -3.98 2.48 9.64
CA TYR A 90 -3.47 1.15 9.27
C TYR A 90 -2.39 0.61 10.23
N ASP A 91 -1.71 1.48 10.97
CA ASP A 91 -0.72 1.15 12.00
C ASP A 91 -1.30 0.31 13.15
N ARG A 92 -2.62 0.37 13.35
CA ARG A 92 -3.35 -0.40 14.37
C ARG A 92 -3.92 -1.72 13.86
N HIS A 93 -3.61 -2.09 12.61
CA HIS A 93 -4.19 -3.25 11.95
C HIS A 93 -3.10 -4.23 11.48
N PRO A 94 -2.45 -4.97 12.40
CA PRO A 94 -1.34 -5.86 12.05
C PRO A 94 -1.77 -7.05 11.20
N ARG A 95 -2.99 -7.59 11.38
CA ARG A 95 -3.47 -8.78 10.64
C ARG A 95 -3.59 -8.53 9.13
N PRO A 96 -4.22 -7.42 8.66
CA PRO A 96 -4.22 -7.06 7.24
C PRO A 96 -2.84 -6.85 6.64
N HIS A 97 -1.90 -6.27 7.41
CA HIS A 97 -0.54 -6.11 6.93
C HIS A 97 0.18 -7.46 6.79
N ALA A 98 0.00 -8.37 7.76
CA ALA A 98 0.58 -9.70 7.69
C ALA A 98 0.08 -10.48 6.46
N VAL A 99 -1.22 -10.39 6.14
CA VAL A 99 -1.79 -10.96 4.89
C VAL A 99 -1.14 -10.36 3.66
N LEU A 100 -0.96 -9.04 3.62
CA LEU A 100 -0.32 -8.37 2.49
C LEU A 100 1.15 -8.77 2.33
N ALA A 101 1.89 -8.88 3.43
CA ALA A 101 3.29 -9.32 3.43
C ALA A 101 3.43 -10.78 2.96
N ALA A 102 2.60 -11.68 3.50
CA ALA A 102 2.56 -13.08 3.09
C ALA A 102 2.18 -13.22 1.60
N ALA A 103 1.21 -12.43 1.12
CA ALA A 103 0.82 -12.45 -0.28
C ALA A 103 1.92 -11.91 -1.20
N TYR A 104 2.61 -10.84 -0.81
CA TYR A 104 3.73 -10.29 -1.59
C TYR A 104 4.91 -11.27 -1.71
N ALA A 105 5.11 -12.13 -0.71
CA ALA A 105 6.12 -13.18 -0.74
C ALA A 105 5.84 -14.28 -1.78
N GLN A 106 4.60 -14.39 -2.28
CA GLN A 106 4.24 -15.35 -3.32
C GLN A 106 4.46 -14.75 -4.73
N PRO A 107 5.41 -15.28 -5.54
CA PRO A 107 5.74 -14.71 -6.84
C PRO A 107 4.55 -14.62 -7.81
N VAL A 108 3.62 -15.57 -7.72
CA VAL A 108 2.41 -15.59 -8.56
C VAL A 108 1.44 -14.45 -8.21
N LEU A 109 1.28 -14.13 -6.93
CA LEU A 109 0.41 -13.04 -6.48
C LEU A 109 1.05 -11.67 -6.70
N ARG A 110 2.38 -11.58 -6.60
CA ARG A 110 3.12 -10.34 -6.86
C ARG A 110 2.92 -9.80 -8.29
N GLN A 111 2.57 -10.68 -9.23
CA GLN A 111 2.25 -10.32 -10.61
C GLN A 111 0.82 -9.77 -10.79
N LEU A 112 -0.05 -9.95 -9.79
CA LEU A 112 -1.44 -9.50 -9.82
C LEU A 112 -1.59 -8.15 -9.14
N MET A 113 -2.62 -7.40 -9.54
CA MET A 113 -2.97 -6.13 -8.90
C MET A 113 -3.60 -6.41 -7.52
N PRO A 114 -2.95 -6.01 -6.40
CA PRO A 114 -3.53 -6.20 -5.08
C PRO A 114 -4.64 -5.17 -4.84
N VAL A 115 -5.81 -5.63 -4.44
CA VAL A 115 -6.96 -4.76 -4.12
C VAL A 115 -7.34 -4.96 -2.67
N ASN A 116 -7.59 -3.85 -1.96
CA ASN A 116 -8.01 -3.90 -0.57
C ASN A 116 -9.23 -3.01 -0.37
N SER A 117 -10.26 -3.54 0.29
CA SER A 117 -11.41 -2.79 0.80
C SER A 117 -11.79 -3.34 2.16
N HIS A 118 -12.07 -2.46 3.12
CA HIS A 118 -12.37 -2.85 4.51
C HIS A 118 -11.36 -3.85 5.07
N PHE A 119 -10.07 -3.66 4.75
CA PHE A 119 -8.94 -4.55 5.07
C PHE A 119 -8.90 -5.92 4.40
N ASN A 120 -9.97 -6.35 3.73
CA ASN A 120 -9.97 -7.59 2.95
C ASN A 120 -9.00 -7.46 1.77
N LEU A 121 -8.29 -8.53 1.44
CA LEU A 121 -7.36 -8.59 0.30
C LEU A 121 -7.91 -9.52 -0.78
N TRP A 122 -7.85 -9.07 -2.02
CA TRP A 122 -8.07 -9.92 -3.20
C TRP A 122 -7.23 -9.41 -4.37
N PHE A 123 -7.26 -10.14 -5.47
CA PHE A 123 -6.40 -9.89 -6.62
C PHE A 123 -7.22 -9.66 -7.88
N SER A 124 -6.60 -8.93 -8.80
CA SER A 124 -7.15 -8.61 -10.11
C SER A 124 -6.09 -8.82 -11.18
N THR A 125 -6.53 -9.26 -12.36
CA THR A 125 -5.70 -9.34 -13.57
C THR A 125 -5.67 -8.03 -14.35
N SER A 126 -6.50 -7.04 -14.02
CA SER A 126 -6.41 -5.69 -14.60
C SER A 126 -5.86 -4.66 -13.61
N VAL A 127 -5.06 -3.72 -14.11
CA VAL A 127 -4.62 -2.54 -13.35
C VAL A 127 -5.64 -1.40 -13.36
N GLU A 128 -6.49 -1.32 -14.39
CA GLU A 128 -7.50 -0.27 -14.57
C GLU A 128 -8.89 -0.71 -14.10
N GLU A 129 -9.36 -1.87 -14.58
CA GLU A 129 -10.72 -2.37 -14.31
C GLU A 129 -10.74 -3.42 -13.19
N PHE A 130 -10.03 -3.14 -12.11
CA PHE A 130 -9.73 -4.14 -11.07
C PHE A 130 -10.95 -4.68 -10.30
N TRP A 131 -12.09 -4.00 -10.37
CA TRP A 131 -13.35 -4.50 -9.81
C TRP A 131 -14.03 -5.57 -10.67
N LYS A 132 -13.80 -5.55 -11.99
CA LYS A 132 -14.44 -6.46 -12.96
C LYS A 132 -13.64 -7.74 -13.19
N THR A 133 -12.34 -7.70 -12.91
CA THR A 133 -11.37 -8.76 -13.24
C THR A 133 -10.80 -9.43 -11.99
N ARG A 134 -11.62 -9.51 -10.92
CA ARG A 134 -11.26 -10.22 -9.69
C ARG A 134 -10.93 -11.67 -10.01
N VAL A 135 -9.81 -12.15 -9.48
CA VAL A 135 -9.37 -13.55 -9.59
C VAL A 135 -9.18 -14.18 -8.22
N GLY A 136 -9.53 -15.47 -8.12
CA GLY A 136 -9.40 -16.25 -6.89
C GLY A 136 -10.33 -15.79 -5.77
N TYR A 137 -9.92 -16.10 -4.53
CA TYR A 137 -10.69 -15.84 -3.34
C TYR A 137 -10.29 -14.54 -2.64
N ILE A 138 -11.17 -14.07 -1.74
CA ILE A 138 -10.95 -12.92 -0.88
C ILE A 138 -10.44 -13.41 0.47
N ILE A 139 -9.37 -12.81 0.99
CA ILE A 139 -8.90 -13.02 2.36
C ILE A 139 -9.50 -11.94 3.26
N CYS A 140 -10.16 -12.37 4.33
CA CYS A 140 -10.75 -11.56 5.38
C CYS A 140 -9.91 -11.69 6.66
N PRO A 141 -9.09 -10.68 7.01
CA PRO A 141 -8.13 -10.80 8.11
C PRO A 141 -8.75 -10.88 9.52
N TYR A 142 -10.04 -10.64 9.67
CA TYR A 142 -10.74 -10.54 10.97
C TYR A 142 -11.98 -11.45 11.04
N ASP A 143 -11.95 -12.60 10.38
CA ASP A 143 -13.09 -13.53 10.37
C ASP A 143 -13.09 -14.36 11.67
N GLU A 144 -13.89 -13.95 12.66
CA GLU A 144 -13.97 -14.58 13.99
C GLU A 144 -12.59 -14.72 14.69
N GLY A 145 -11.71 -13.73 14.51
CA GLY A 145 -10.35 -13.76 15.06
C GLY A 145 -9.35 -14.62 14.27
N LEU A 146 -9.80 -15.28 13.20
CA LEU A 146 -9.00 -16.05 12.26
C LEU A 146 -8.88 -15.35 10.90
N TYR A 147 -8.10 -15.93 9.99
CA TYR A 147 -8.03 -15.49 8.59
C TYR A 147 -9.04 -16.30 7.79
N GLY A 148 -10.15 -15.65 7.45
CA GLY A 148 -11.20 -16.25 6.62
C GLY A 148 -10.84 -16.14 5.14
N VAL A 149 -11.10 -17.19 4.38
CA VAL A 149 -11.02 -17.16 2.91
C VAL A 149 -12.43 -17.31 2.38
N ARG A 150 -12.83 -16.45 1.45
CA ARG A 150 -14.20 -16.37 0.92
C ARG A 150 -14.23 -16.40 -0.60
N ASN A 151 -15.18 -17.16 -1.14
CA ASN A 151 -15.54 -17.16 -2.55
C ASN A 151 -16.96 -16.61 -2.70
N GLU A 152 -17.14 -15.52 -3.45
CA GLU A 152 -18.45 -14.90 -3.67
C GLU A 152 -19.26 -14.66 -2.38
N GLY A 153 -18.58 -14.27 -1.31
CA GLY A 153 -19.19 -14.02 0.01
C GLY A 153 -19.33 -15.26 0.89
N ARG A 154 -19.27 -16.48 0.33
CA ARG A 154 -19.29 -17.72 1.10
C ARG A 154 -17.91 -18.02 1.72
N LEU A 155 -17.89 -18.34 3.00
CA LEU A 155 -16.69 -18.84 3.68
C LEU A 155 -16.31 -20.22 3.13
N VAL A 156 -15.06 -20.34 2.68
CA VAL A 156 -14.50 -21.60 2.15
C VAL A 156 -13.44 -22.20 3.06
N ALA A 157 -12.72 -21.38 3.83
CA ALA A 157 -11.76 -21.83 4.82
C ALA A 157 -11.57 -20.79 5.94
N ARG A 158 -11.09 -21.26 7.10
CA ARG A 158 -10.49 -20.45 8.16
C ARG A 158 -9.10 -20.98 8.45
N THR A 159 -8.16 -20.08 8.67
CA THR A 159 -6.77 -20.40 8.91
C THR A 159 -6.23 -19.56 10.06
N GLU A 160 -5.25 -20.09 10.77
CA GLU A 160 -4.66 -19.41 11.93
C GLU A 160 -3.61 -18.39 11.51
N THR A 161 -2.93 -18.67 10.39
CA THR A 161 -1.84 -17.84 9.87
C THR A 161 -2.20 -17.16 8.54
N PRO A 162 -1.61 -15.99 8.25
CA PRO A 162 -1.80 -15.35 6.95
C PRO A 162 -1.18 -16.16 5.81
N GLU A 163 -0.09 -16.91 6.06
CA GLU A 163 0.57 -17.76 5.08
C GLU A 163 -0.34 -18.90 4.62
N GLU A 164 -1.05 -19.57 5.53
CA GLU A 164 -2.04 -20.60 5.19
C GLU A 164 -3.20 -20.03 4.37
N ALA A 165 -3.73 -18.86 4.76
CA ALA A 165 -4.78 -18.18 4.00
C ALA A 165 -4.33 -17.87 2.57
N VAL A 166 -3.11 -17.35 2.42
CA VAL A 166 -2.50 -17.02 1.14
C VAL A 166 -2.24 -18.28 0.32
N ALA A 167 -1.71 -19.35 0.91
CA ALA A 167 -1.50 -20.62 0.24
C ALA A 167 -2.82 -21.20 -0.30
N PHE A 168 -3.91 -21.07 0.47
CA PHE A 168 -5.24 -21.48 0.03
C PHE A 168 -5.72 -20.66 -1.18
N VAL A 169 -5.48 -19.34 -1.20
CA VAL A 169 -5.77 -18.50 -2.37
C VAL A 169 -4.94 -18.93 -3.57
N VAL A 170 -3.63 -19.12 -3.41
CA VAL A 170 -2.71 -19.53 -4.49
C VAL A 170 -3.15 -20.85 -5.11
N ALA A 171 -3.47 -21.85 -4.28
CA ALA A 171 -3.92 -23.17 -4.73
C ALA A 171 -5.24 -23.11 -5.51
N ALA A 172 -6.05 -22.07 -5.31
CA ALA A 172 -7.33 -21.87 -5.97
C ALA A 172 -7.27 -20.93 -7.19
N LEU A 173 -6.10 -20.41 -7.55
CA LEU A 173 -5.96 -19.58 -8.74
C LEU A 173 -6.17 -20.42 -10.01
N PRO A 174 -6.86 -19.88 -11.03
CA PRO A 174 -7.02 -20.58 -12.31
C PRO A 174 -5.68 -20.74 -13.02
N GLU A 175 -5.49 -21.75 -13.86
CA GLU A 175 -4.25 -21.82 -14.64
C GLU A 175 -4.23 -20.77 -15.77
N GLY A 176 -3.02 -20.35 -16.19
CA GLY A 176 -2.84 -19.61 -17.44
C GLY A 176 -3.16 -18.11 -17.42
N PHE A 177 -3.30 -17.47 -16.25
CA PHE A 177 -3.32 -15.99 -16.20
C PHE A 177 -1.90 -15.42 -16.31
N GLY A 178 -1.75 -14.38 -17.12
CA GLY A 178 -0.51 -13.60 -17.20
C GLY A 178 -0.42 -12.56 -16.07
N PRO A 179 0.66 -11.77 -16.04
CA PRO A 179 0.76 -10.59 -15.18
C PRO A 179 -0.41 -9.63 -15.40
N ALA A 180 -0.78 -8.90 -14.35
CA ALA A 180 -1.85 -7.92 -14.48
C ALA A 180 -1.44 -6.77 -15.42
N SER A 181 -2.38 -6.39 -16.29
CA SER A 181 -2.20 -5.39 -17.35
C SER A 181 -3.24 -4.28 -17.33
#